data_AF-A0A2K3NU80-F1
#
_entry.id   AF-A0A2K3NU80-F1
#
_cell.length_a   1.000
_cell.length_b   1.000
_cell.length_c   1.000
_cell.angle_alpha   90.00
_cell.angle_beta   90.00
_cell.angle_gamma   90.00
#
_symmetry.space_group_name_H-M   'P 1'
#
loop_
_entity.id
_entity.type
_entity.pdbx_description
1 polymer ?
#
loop_
_entity_poly.entity_id
_entity_poly.type
_entity_poly.pdbx_seq_one_letter_code
_entity_poly.pdbx_strand_id
1 'polypeptide(L)'
;IGGRLGYSIRGTLQSQAKAFIDFQHDSRMSKIKAVLDQETWVEIDVPDEFQSIINMLFSSDSLSSGNLNGVEEDNSISYHDMATNNDARPMADTGQSNAEQNVEQTDFTEESKKPNRGHSKSLESISTEKDHKKSASQALFYKGVGYHMVNCGLILLKMLSEYIDMNNLLPTLSSEVVHRVAEILKFFNTRTCQLVLGAGAMQVSGLKSITSKHLALASQVISFIHAIIPEIRQILFLKVPESRKLLLLSEIDRVAQDYKVHRDEIHTKLVQIMRERLLVHLRGLPQIVESWNRPEDADPQPSQFARSLTKEVGYLQRVLSRTLNEEDVQAIFRQVVVIFHSQISEAFSRFDISTSQAQNRLYRDIKHILQCIRSLPSGDLNKSDTPNWGQLDEFLVQRFGNAAVQ
;
A
#
# COMPACT_ATOMS: atom_id res chain seq x y z
N ILE A 1 58.30 27.89 21.80
CA ILE A 1 57.43 26.79 21.29
C ILE A 1 56.11 27.43 20.87
N GLY A 2 55.99 27.85 19.61
CA GLY A 2 54.80 28.52 19.07
C GLY A 2 54.01 27.55 18.21
N GLY A 3 52.96 26.94 18.78
CA GLY A 3 52.14 25.95 18.10
C GLY A 3 51.21 26.60 17.07
N ARG A 4 51.43 26.34 15.78
CA ARG A 4 50.37 26.51 14.78
C ARG A 4 49.26 25.52 15.15
N LEU A 5 48.13 26.04 15.61
CA LEU A 5 46.93 25.25 15.92
C LEU A 5 46.57 24.36 14.72
N GLY A 6 46.18 23.11 15.00
CA GLY A 6 45.90 22.03 14.04
C GLY A 6 44.71 22.25 13.08
N TYR A 7 44.45 23.48 12.64
CA TYR A 7 43.44 23.84 11.64
C TYR A 7 43.60 23.04 10.34
N SER A 8 44.84 22.76 9.92
CA SER A 8 45.10 21.90 8.75
C SER A 8 44.63 20.46 8.98
N ILE A 9 44.92 19.86 10.15
CA ILE A 9 44.51 18.48 10.46
C ILE A 9 42.99 18.39 10.59
N ARG A 10 42.35 19.33 11.30
CA ARG A 10 40.89 19.36 11.45
C ARG A 10 40.18 19.54 10.10
N GLY A 11 40.69 20.44 9.26
CA GLY A 11 40.17 20.66 7.91
C GLY A 11 40.31 19.41 7.03
N THR A 12 41.48 18.77 7.04
CA THR A 12 41.72 17.52 6.31
C THR A 12 40.82 16.39 6.83
N LEU A 13 40.70 16.21 8.14
CA LEU A 13 39.84 15.16 8.72
C LEU A 13 38.37 15.38 8.35
N GLN A 14 37.86 16.61 8.43
CA GLN A 14 36.49 16.94 8.02
C GLN A 14 36.27 16.68 6.52
N SER A 15 37.25 17.04 5.68
CA SER A 15 37.21 16.77 4.24
C SER A 15 37.21 15.28 3.92
N GLN A 16 38.03 14.48 4.61
CA GLN A 16 38.07 13.02 4.46
C GLN A 16 36.77 12.36 4.95
N ALA A 17 36.24 12.81 6.09
CA ALA A 17 34.96 12.30 6.61
C ALA A 17 33.79 12.63 5.66
N LYS A 18 33.77 13.82 5.06
CA LYS A 18 32.79 14.16 4.02
C LYS A 18 32.94 13.26 2.79
N ALA A 19 34.17 13.09 2.27
CA ALA A 19 34.43 12.23 1.12
C ALA A 19 34.02 10.77 1.38
N PHE A 20 34.23 10.28 2.61
CA PHE A 20 33.76 8.97 3.04
C PHE A 20 32.23 8.87 2.97
N ILE A 21 31.48 9.84 3.50
CA ILE A 21 30.01 9.84 3.43
C ILE A 21 29.53 9.88 1.98
N ASP A 22 30.14 10.71 1.14
CA ASP A 22 29.77 10.82 -0.28
C ASP A 22 29.97 9.48 -1.00
N PHE A 23 31.15 8.86 -0.86
CA PHE A 23 31.44 7.53 -1.44
C PHE A 23 30.46 6.45 -0.95
N GLN A 24 30.20 6.45 0.36
CA GLN A 24 29.28 5.51 1.01
C GLN A 24 27.83 5.71 0.53
N HIS A 25 27.43 6.95 0.25
CA HIS A 25 26.12 7.24 -0.30
C HIS A 25 25.99 6.82 -1.76
N ASP A 26 26.98 7.12 -2.60
CA ASP A 26 26.98 6.71 -4.01
C ASP A 26 26.92 5.19 -4.16
N SER A 27 27.65 4.47 -3.30
CA SER A 27 27.59 3.00 -3.22
C SER A 27 26.20 2.48 -2.85
N ARG A 28 25.58 3.06 -1.81
CA ARG A 28 24.22 2.70 -1.38
C ARG A 28 23.18 3.02 -2.45
N MET A 29 23.31 4.16 -3.12
CA MET A 29 22.41 4.59 -4.17
C MET A 29 22.47 3.64 -5.39
N SER A 30 23.69 3.25 -5.79
CA SER A 30 23.89 2.25 -6.84
C SER A 30 23.29 0.90 -6.46
N LYS A 31 23.50 0.47 -5.20
CA LYS A 31 22.96 -0.80 -4.70
C LYS A 31 21.44 -0.80 -4.62
N ILE A 32 20.81 0.24 -4.04
CA ILE A 32 19.35 0.27 -3.89
C ILE A 32 18.66 0.36 -5.27
N LYS A 33 19.24 1.09 -6.23
CA LYS A 33 18.78 1.09 -7.61
C LYS A 33 18.80 -0.31 -8.22
N ALA A 34 19.93 -1.01 -8.14
CA ALA A 34 20.06 -2.35 -8.69
C ALA A 34 19.08 -3.34 -8.04
N VAL A 35 18.91 -3.26 -6.72
CA VAL A 35 17.97 -4.11 -5.98
C VAL A 35 16.52 -3.82 -6.38
N LEU A 36 16.13 -2.54 -6.49
CA LEU A 36 14.79 -2.15 -6.92
C LEU A 36 14.50 -2.59 -8.36
N ASP A 37 15.46 -2.42 -9.27
CA ASP A 37 15.29 -2.79 -10.67
C ASP A 37 15.12 -4.31 -10.85
N GLN A 38 15.62 -5.11 -9.92
CA GLN A 38 15.51 -6.58 -9.91
C GLN A 38 14.40 -7.09 -8.97
N GLU A 39 13.64 -6.20 -8.32
CA GLU A 39 12.63 -6.58 -7.35
C GLU A 39 11.42 -7.25 -8.03
N THR A 40 11.03 -8.41 -7.51
CA THR A 40 9.91 -9.20 -8.06
C THR A 40 8.67 -9.14 -7.19
N TRP A 41 8.73 -8.40 -6.07
CA TRP A 41 7.62 -8.22 -5.13
C TRP A 41 7.13 -9.55 -4.58
N VAL A 42 8.07 -10.40 -4.19
CA VAL A 42 7.81 -11.68 -3.53
C VAL A 42 8.10 -11.50 -2.04
N GLU A 43 7.12 -11.88 -1.23
CA GLU A 43 7.23 -11.91 0.23
C GLU A 43 8.41 -12.79 0.66
N ILE A 44 9.23 -12.26 1.56
CA ILE A 44 10.39 -12.97 2.10
C ILE A 44 10.24 -13.15 3.61
N ASP A 45 10.76 -14.27 4.11
CA ASP A 45 10.95 -14.46 5.54
C ASP A 45 11.92 -13.40 6.05
N VAL A 46 11.59 -12.78 7.18
CA VAL A 46 12.37 -11.70 7.78
C VAL A 46 13.43 -12.31 8.71
N PRO A 47 14.73 -12.15 8.40
CA PRO A 47 15.79 -12.60 9.30
C PRO A 47 15.77 -11.83 10.63
N ASP A 48 16.10 -12.53 11.73
CA ASP A 48 16.12 -11.97 13.10
C ASP A 48 16.99 -10.70 13.24
N GLU A 49 18.01 -10.55 12.40
CA GLU A 49 18.87 -9.35 12.37
C GLU A 49 18.07 -8.07 12.05
N PHE A 50 17.04 -8.14 11.21
CA PHE A 50 16.24 -6.95 10.85
C PHE A 50 15.27 -6.57 11.97
N GLN A 51 14.69 -7.55 12.65
CA GLN A 51 13.90 -7.29 13.85
C GLN A 51 14.78 -6.70 14.96
N SER A 52 16.03 -7.18 15.07
CA SER A 52 17.01 -6.64 16.01
C SER A 52 17.40 -5.19 15.68
N ILE A 53 17.53 -4.84 14.40
CA ILE A 53 17.75 -3.45 13.96
C ILE A 53 16.60 -2.56 14.44
N ILE A 54 15.33 -2.94 14.21
CA ILE A 54 14.18 -2.17 14.68
C ILE A 54 14.20 -2.00 16.19
N ASN A 55 14.40 -3.10 16.92
CA ASN A 55 14.40 -3.06 18.37
C ASN A 55 15.55 -2.17 18.87
N MET A 56 16.75 -2.27 18.31
CA MET A 56 17.88 -1.45 18.74
C MET A 56 17.67 0.05 18.44
N LEU A 57 17.14 0.37 17.27
CA LEU A 57 16.96 1.76 16.84
C LEU A 57 15.75 2.44 17.49
N PHE A 58 14.66 1.69 17.73
CA PHE A 58 13.35 2.26 18.03
C PHE A 58 12.74 1.81 19.37
N SER A 59 13.44 1.03 20.22
CA SER A 59 12.92 0.63 21.55
C SER A 59 12.92 1.76 22.61
N SER A 60 13.08 3.02 22.21
CA SER A 60 13.14 4.13 23.15
C SER A 60 11.75 4.70 23.45
N ASP A 61 10.97 3.98 24.25
CA ASP A 61 9.84 4.55 25.01
C ASP A 61 10.33 5.31 26.27
N SER A 62 11.65 5.53 26.42
CA SER A 62 12.27 6.01 27.67
C SER A 62 12.94 7.39 27.60
N LEU A 63 12.62 8.26 26.63
CA LEU A 63 13.16 9.64 26.59
C LEU A 63 12.10 10.75 26.65
N SER A 64 10.85 10.41 26.98
CA SER A 64 9.75 11.37 27.20
C SER A 64 9.22 11.35 28.65
N SER A 65 10.10 11.24 29.64
CA SER A 65 9.75 11.59 31.03
C SER A 65 10.93 12.32 31.69
N GLY A 66 10.90 13.64 31.58
CA GLY A 66 11.94 14.51 32.10
C GLY A 66 11.60 15.98 31.89
N ASN A 67 10.59 16.45 32.63
CA ASN A 67 10.33 17.84 33.04
C ASN A 67 10.57 18.97 32.04
N LEU A 68 9.47 19.64 31.64
CA LEU A 68 9.36 21.10 31.73
C LEU A 68 7.90 21.46 32.01
N ASN A 69 7.64 21.75 33.29
CA ASN A 69 6.41 22.33 33.77
C ASN A 69 6.24 23.76 33.23
N GLY A 70 5.04 24.05 32.74
CA GLY A 70 4.26 25.26 33.00
C GLY A 70 4.80 26.60 32.51
N VAL A 71 4.18 27.15 31.46
CA VAL A 71 3.55 28.48 31.51
C VAL A 71 2.32 28.42 30.61
N GLU A 72 1.14 28.52 31.24
CA GLU A 72 -0.09 28.96 30.57
C GLU A 72 0.07 30.43 30.21
N GLU A 73 -0.21 30.82 28.97
CA GLU A 73 -0.70 32.18 28.71
C GLU A 73 -1.60 32.21 27.48
N ASP A 74 -2.82 32.63 27.77
CA ASP A 74 -3.98 32.88 26.93
C ASP A 74 -3.75 34.11 26.05
N ASN A 75 -4.04 34.03 24.74
CA ASN A 75 -4.56 35.20 24.02
C ASN A 75 -5.16 34.86 22.66
N SER A 76 -6.48 34.87 22.62
CA SER A 76 -7.31 34.99 21.43
C SER A 76 -7.11 36.35 20.73
N ILE A 77 -6.72 36.37 19.45
CA ILE A 77 -7.11 37.47 18.54
C ILE A 77 -7.42 36.92 17.14
N SER A 78 -8.69 37.08 16.77
CA SER A 78 -9.27 36.98 15.43
C SER A 78 -8.83 38.17 14.57
N TYR A 79 -8.49 37.94 13.29
CA TYR A 79 -8.73 38.93 12.25
C TYR A 79 -9.20 38.28 10.94
N HIS A 80 -10.20 38.98 10.40
CA HIS A 80 -11.04 38.72 9.26
C HIS A 80 -10.30 39.08 7.95
N ASP A 81 -10.62 38.32 6.91
CA ASP A 81 -10.69 38.61 5.47
C ASP A 81 -10.29 40.01 4.97
N MET A 82 -9.56 40.07 3.84
CA MET A 82 -9.84 40.96 2.71
C MET A 82 -9.08 40.51 1.45
N ALA A 83 -9.86 40.24 0.42
CA ALA A 83 -9.46 39.97 -0.95
C ALA A 83 -8.88 41.21 -1.66
N THR A 84 -7.94 40.96 -2.58
CA THR A 84 -7.76 41.80 -3.77
C THR A 84 -7.50 40.91 -4.98
N ASN A 85 -8.46 40.92 -5.92
CA ASN A 85 -8.34 40.38 -7.27
C ASN A 85 -7.33 41.21 -8.10
N ASN A 86 -6.61 40.55 -9.01
CA ASN A 86 -6.69 40.94 -10.43
C ASN A 86 -6.13 39.85 -11.35
N ASP A 87 -6.91 39.63 -12.40
CA ASP A 87 -6.73 38.72 -13.52
C ASP A 87 -5.51 39.02 -14.40
N ALA A 88 -4.87 37.95 -14.88
CA ALA A 88 -4.31 37.89 -16.24
C ALA A 88 -4.02 36.42 -16.64
N ARG A 89 -4.84 35.88 -17.52
CA ARG A 89 -4.55 34.79 -18.47
C ARG A 89 -5.02 35.29 -19.86
N PRO A 90 -4.70 34.67 -21.02
CA PRO A 90 -3.99 33.40 -21.24
C PRO A 90 -2.92 33.48 -22.36
N MET A 91 -2.18 32.40 -22.60
CA MET A 91 -1.88 31.93 -23.97
C MET A 91 -1.61 30.43 -23.97
N ALA A 92 -2.21 29.78 -24.96
CA ALA A 92 -2.14 28.36 -25.27
C ALA A 92 -0.85 28.04 -26.04
N ASP A 93 -0.35 26.81 -25.89
CA ASP A 93 -0.03 26.03 -27.08
C ASP A 93 -0.20 24.52 -26.82
N THR A 94 -0.50 23.90 -27.93
CA THR A 94 -1.07 22.61 -28.26
C THR A 94 0.02 21.54 -28.30
N GLY A 95 -0.33 20.32 -27.90
CA GLY A 95 0.57 19.17 -28.01
C GLY A 95 -0.16 17.86 -27.74
N GLN A 96 -1.06 17.50 -28.64
CA GLN A 96 -1.70 16.19 -28.69
C GLN A 96 -0.64 15.10 -28.93
N SER A 97 -0.67 14.04 -28.13
CA SER A 97 -0.16 12.73 -28.53
C SER A 97 -1.16 11.66 -28.07
N ASN A 98 -1.79 11.05 -29.08
CA ASN A 98 -2.57 9.83 -28.96
C ASN A 98 -1.63 8.66 -28.65
N ALA A 99 -1.92 7.90 -27.60
CA ALA A 99 -1.40 6.56 -27.43
C ALA A 99 -2.54 5.63 -27.03
N GLU A 100 -2.94 4.82 -27.99
CA GLU A 100 -3.90 3.74 -27.88
C GLU A 100 -3.43 2.73 -26.83
N GLN A 101 -4.27 2.48 -25.82
CA GLN A 101 -4.02 1.42 -24.84
C GLN A 101 -4.63 0.11 -25.34
N ASN A 102 -3.76 -0.77 -25.85
CA ASN A 102 -4.06 -2.19 -26.01
C ASN A 102 -4.23 -2.82 -24.63
N VAL A 103 -5.44 -3.33 -24.38
CA VAL A 103 -5.81 -4.04 -23.15
C VAL A 103 -5.37 -5.48 -23.30
N GLU A 104 -4.26 -5.85 -22.64
CA GLU A 104 -3.88 -7.25 -22.48
C GLU A 104 -4.56 -7.87 -21.24
N GLN A 105 -5.19 -8.99 -21.53
CA GLN A 105 -5.93 -9.89 -20.66
C GLN A 105 -4.99 -10.46 -19.59
N THR A 106 -5.14 -10.02 -18.34
CA THR A 106 -4.44 -10.65 -17.21
C THR A 106 -5.12 -11.96 -16.89
N ASP A 107 -4.50 -13.03 -17.37
CA ASP A 107 -4.95 -14.41 -17.28
C ASP A 107 -4.69 -14.97 -15.88
N PHE A 108 -5.75 -15.41 -15.19
CA PHE A 108 -5.64 -16.15 -13.93
C PHE A 108 -5.52 -17.63 -14.25
N THR A 109 -4.30 -18.13 -14.44
CA THR A 109 -4.04 -19.57 -14.57
C THR A 109 -3.85 -20.21 -13.19
N GLU A 110 -4.70 -21.20 -12.91
CA GLU A 110 -4.65 -22.07 -11.73
C GLU A 110 -3.49 -23.07 -11.82
N GLU A 111 -2.58 -23.09 -10.84
CA GLU A 111 -1.67 -24.23 -10.64
C GLU A 111 -2.42 -25.39 -9.97
N SER A 112 -2.72 -26.40 -10.78
CA SER A 112 -3.31 -27.66 -10.34
C SER A 112 -2.28 -28.61 -9.71
N LYS A 113 -2.70 -29.20 -8.60
CA LYS A 113 -2.05 -30.26 -7.81
C LYS A 113 -1.62 -31.46 -8.64
N LYS A 114 -0.44 -32.03 -8.34
CA LYS A 114 -0.09 -33.42 -8.67
C LYS A 114 -0.29 -34.35 -7.46
N PRO A 115 -0.60 -35.64 -7.71
CA PRO A 115 -1.01 -36.59 -6.67
C PRO A 115 0.19 -37.31 -6.06
N ASN A 116 0.10 -37.65 -4.76
CA ASN A 116 1.03 -38.57 -4.11
C ASN A 116 0.26 -39.77 -3.55
N ARG A 117 0.75 -40.99 -3.84
CA ARG A 117 0.14 -42.27 -3.50
C ARG A 117 1.15 -43.09 -2.68
N GLY A 118 0.73 -43.53 -1.48
CA GLY A 118 1.34 -44.57 -0.62
C GLY A 118 2.60 -44.13 0.14
N HIS A 119 2.91 -44.56 1.36
CA HIS A 119 2.48 -45.73 2.12
C HIS A 119 2.80 -45.46 3.62
N SER A 120 1.94 -45.94 4.52
CA SER A 120 2.19 -45.92 5.96
C SER A 120 3.36 -46.82 6.37
N LYS A 121 4.14 -46.38 7.35
CA LYS A 121 4.65 -47.22 8.45
C LYS A 121 5.16 -46.35 9.61
N SER A 122 4.55 -46.57 10.76
CA SER A 122 4.90 -46.10 12.10
C SER A 122 6.13 -46.80 12.65
N LEU A 123 7.01 -46.08 13.36
CA LEU A 123 7.82 -46.56 14.47
C LEU A 123 8.40 -45.38 15.27
N GLU A 124 8.35 -45.51 16.60
CA GLU A 124 8.68 -44.50 17.61
C GLU A 124 10.17 -44.40 17.95
N SER A 125 10.50 -43.24 18.54
CA SER A 125 11.57 -42.96 19.52
C SER A 125 13.02 -42.83 19.02
N ILE A 126 13.61 -41.65 19.21
CA ILE A 126 14.54 -41.33 20.31
C ILE A 126 14.95 -39.84 20.21
N SER A 127 14.95 -39.19 21.36
CA SER A 127 15.34 -37.81 21.63
C SER A 127 16.83 -37.55 21.42
N THR A 128 17.16 -36.58 20.58
CA THR A 128 18.43 -35.83 20.62
C THR A 128 18.17 -34.37 20.30
N GLU A 129 18.50 -33.53 21.29
CA GLU A 129 18.69 -32.08 21.32
C GLU A 129 18.41 -31.30 20.02
N LYS A 130 17.30 -30.56 20.02
CA LYS A 130 17.01 -29.52 19.02
C LYS A 130 17.85 -28.29 19.33
N ASP A 131 18.87 -28.05 18.51
CA ASP A 131 19.32 -26.70 18.24
C ASP A 131 18.10 -25.82 17.92
N HIS A 132 17.94 -24.72 18.66
CA HIS A 132 16.93 -23.70 18.41
C HIS A 132 17.23 -23.00 17.08
N LYS A 133 16.83 -23.62 15.97
CA LYS A 133 16.60 -22.93 14.71
C LYS A 133 15.37 -22.05 14.91
N LYS A 134 15.56 -20.85 15.46
CA LYS A 134 14.50 -19.83 15.58
C LYS A 134 13.92 -19.63 14.18
N SER A 135 12.63 -19.94 14.05
CA SER A 135 11.90 -19.80 12.80
C SER A 135 11.88 -18.31 12.44
N ALA A 136 12.43 -17.95 11.29
CA ALA A 136 12.29 -16.61 10.74
C ALA A 136 10.80 -16.23 10.72
N SER A 137 10.50 -15.00 11.16
CA SER A 137 9.13 -14.48 11.17
C SER A 137 8.72 -14.13 9.74
N GLN A 138 7.47 -14.39 9.38
CA GLN A 138 6.91 -13.98 8.08
C GLN A 138 6.69 -12.47 7.98
N ALA A 139 6.67 -11.76 9.13
CA ALA A 139 6.46 -10.33 9.19
C ALA A 139 7.49 -9.64 10.11
N LEU A 140 7.79 -8.40 9.77
CA LEU A 140 8.62 -7.48 10.54
C LEU A 140 7.71 -6.64 11.44
N PHE A 141 7.94 -6.62 12.74
CA PHE A 141 7.06 -5.94 13.69
C PHE A 141 7.62 -4.59 14.12
N TYR A 142 6.78 -3.56 14.10
CA TYR A 142 7.10 -2.22 14.59
C TYR A 142 5.89 -1.64 15.33
N LYS A 143 6.10 -1.21 16.59
CA LYS A 143 5.04 -0.71 17.49
C LYS A 143 3.80 -1.62 17.56
N GLY A 144 4.02 -2.94 17.56
CA GLY A 144 2.95 -3.94 17.61
C GLY A 144 2.27 -4.24 16.27
N VAL A 145 2.58 -3.49 15.21
CA VAL A 145 2.06 -3.73 13.85
C VAL A 145 3.03 -4.59 13.06
N GLY A 146 2.53 -5.66 12.43
CA GLY A 146 3.31 -6.52 11.55
C GLY A 146 3.29 -6.03 10.10
N TYR A 147 4.44 -6.08 9.44
CA TYR A 147 4.59 -5.69 8.04
C TYR A 147 5.20 -6.83 7.23
N HIS A 148 4.54 -7.20 6.13
CA HIS A 148 5.10 -8.15 5.17
C HIS A 148 6.17 -7.47 4.32
N MET A 149 7.38 -8.04 4.30
CA MET A 149 8.53 -7.40 3.68
C MET A 149 8.92 -8.08 2.38
N VAL A 150 9.53 -7.29 1.50
CA VAL A 150 10.26 -7.75 0.31
C VAL A 150 11.73 -7.34 0.42
N ASN A 151 12.59 -7.90 -0.43
CA ASN A 151 14.04 -7.74 -0.34
C ASN A 151 14.47 -6.27 -0.35
N CYS A 152 13.95 -5.45 -1.26
CA CYS A 152 14.32 -4.04 -1.35
C CYS A 152 14.00 -3.25 -0.08
N GLY A 153 12.90 -3.57 0.63
CA GLY A 153 12.52 -2.93 1.88
C GLY A 153 13.48 -3.24 3.03
N LEU A 154 13.92 -4.50 3.15
CA LEU A 154 14.92 -4.89 4.15
C LEU A 154 16.28 -4.25 3.87
N ILE A 155 16.71 -4.24 2.61
CA ILE A 155 17.96 -3.58 2.21
C ILE A 155 17.93 -2.09 2.54
N LEU A 156 16.82 -1.39 2.27
CA LEU A 156 16.66 0.01 2.65
C LEU A 156 16.75 0.19 4.17
N LEU A 157 16.04 -0.63 4.95
CA LEU A 157 16.09 -0.57 6.42
C LEU A 157 17.52 -0.69 6.95
N LYS A 158 18.30 -1.64 6.42
CA LYS A 158 19.71 -1.82 6.78
C LYS A 158 20.55 -0.59 6.43
N MET A 159 20.36 -0.02 5.23
CA MET A 159 21.05 1.21 4.83
C MET A 159 20.71 2.38 5.75
N LEU A 160 19.44 2.53 6.17
CA LEU A 160 19.00 3.57 7.08
C LEU A 160 19.63 3.42 8.47
N SER A 161 19.74 2.19 8.98
CA SER A 161 20.48 1.89 10.22
C SER A 161 21.94 2.35 10.13
N GLU A 162 22.62 2.01 9.03
CA GLU A 162 24.02 2.40 8.82
C GLU A 162 24.19 3.93 8.69
N TYR A 163 23.19 4.65 8.13
CA TYR A 163 23.18 6.11 8.15
C TYR A 163 23.05 6.68 9.55
N ILE A 164 22.20 6.10 10.39
CA ILE A 164 22.06 6.49 11.79
C ILE A 164 23.39 6.28 12.53
N ASP A 165 24.07 5.16 12.30
CA ASP A 165 25.40 4.90 12.88
C ASP A 165 26.42 5.95 12.41
N MET A 166 26.45 6.29 11.12
CA MET A 166 27.30 7.35 10.58
C MET A 166 27.00 8.72 11.21
N ASN A 167 25.73 9.05 11.45
CA ASN A 167 25.32 10.28 12.14
C ASN A 167 25.85 10.34 13.58
N ASN A 168 25.80 9.20 14.28
CA ASN A 168 26.28 9.09 15.67
C ASN A 168 27.80 9.16 15.77
N LEU A 169 28.52 8.58 14.80
CA LEU A 169 29.99 8.59 14.76
C LEU A 169 30.57 9.91 14.23
N LEU A 170 29.85 10.62 13.36
CA LEU A 170 30.30 11.86 12.71
C LEU A 170 29.32 13.02 12.94
N PRO A 171 29.10 13.46 14.19
CA PRO A 171 28.08 14.46 14.51
C PRO A 171 28.32 15.83 13.84
N THR A 172 29.57 16.16 13.49
CA THR A 172 29.89 17.39 12.74
C THR A 172 29.36 17.39 11.31
N LEU A 173 28.99 16.22 10.79
CA LEU A 173 28.44 16.00 9.45
C LEU A 173 26.96 15.59 9.50
N SER A 174 26.28 15.82 10.62
CA SER A 174 24.90 15.37 10.84
C SER A 174 23.93 15.90 9.78
N SER A 175 24.06 17.17 9.38
CA SER A 175 23.23 17.76 8.33
C SER A 175 23.45 17.11 6.97
N GLU A 176 24.70 16.76 6.66
CA GLU A 176 25.06 16.05 5.44
C GLU A 176 24.45 14.64 5.44
N VAL A 177 24.51 13.92 6.57
CA VAL A 177 23.86 12.60 6.71
C VAL A 177 22.35 12.70 6.55
N VAL A 178 21.70 13.68 7.18
CA VAL A 178 20.24 13.91 7.04
C VAL A 178 19.85 14.12 5.59
N HIS A 179 20.62 14.93 4.84
CA HIS A 179 20.40 15.12 3.41
C HIS A 179 20.50 13.80 2.63
N ARG A 180 21.51 12.97 2.91
CA ARG A 180 21.67 11.66 2.25
C ARG A 180 20.55 10.69 2.58
N VAL A 181 20.03 10.72 3.81
CA VAL A 181 18.85 9.93 4.20
C VAL A 181 17.61 10.42 3.47
N ALA A 182 17.38 11.73 3.38
CA ALA A 182 16.26 12.29 2.62
C ALA A 182 16.35 11.90 1.13
N GLU A 183 17.54 11.98 0.53
CA GLU A 183 17.80 11.62 -0.86
C GLU A 183 17.51 10.15 -1.15
N ILE A 184 18.00 9.21 -0.31
CA ILE A 184 17.76 7.78 -0.53
C ILE A 184 16.29 7.40 -0.33
N LEU A 185 15.61 8.01 0.65
CA LEU A 185 14.18 7.80 0.88
C LEU A 185 13.34 8.32 -0.30
N LYS A 186 13.67 9.52 -0.83
CA LYS A 186 13.01 10.07 -2.03
C LYS A 186 13.20 9.15 -3.23
N PHE A 187 14.44 8.74 -3.49
CA PHE A 187 14.76 7.85 -4.61
C PHE A 187 13.98 6.53 -4.52
N PHE A 188 13.99 5.90 -3.34
CA PHE A 188 13.26 4.64 -3.13
C PHE A 188 11.76 4.80 -3.38
N ASN A 189 11.15 5.88 -2.87
CA ASN A 189 9.72 6.15 -3.07
C ASN A 189 9.37 6.35 -4.55
N THR A 190 10.09 7.25 -5.22
CA THR A 190 9.88 7.57 -6.64
C THR A 190 10.10 6.35 -7.52
N ARG A 191 11.17 5.58 -7.28
CA ARG A 191 11.47 4.40 -8.08
C ARG A 191 10.44 3.29 -7.83
N THR A 192 10.02 3.07 -6.60
CA THR A 192 8.96 2.10 -6.29
C THR A 192 7.65 2.48 -6.99
N CYS A 193 7.25 3.75 -6.96
CA CYS A 193 6.07 4.24 -7.67
C CYS A 193 6.15 3.95 -9.17
N GLN A 194 7.28 4.26 -9.82
CA GLN A 194 7.49 3.93 -11.23
C GLN A 194 7.40 2.44 -11.52
N LEU A 195 7.94 1.59 -10.64
CA LEU A 195 7.96 0.15 -10.82
C LEU A 195 6.56 -0.47 -10.70
N VAL A 196 5.76 -0.03 -9.74
CA VAL A 196 4.47 -0.67 -9.40
C VAL A 196 3.25 0.04 -10.00
N LEU A 197 3.21 1.38 -9.99
CA LEU A 197 2.12 2.16 -10.59
C LEU A 197 2.41 2.52 -12.05
N GLY A 198 3.67 2.84 -12.37
CA GLY A 198 4.12 3.13 -13.74
C GLY A 198 4.41 1.88 -14.58
N ALA A 199 4.15 0.69 -14.06
CA ALA A 199 4.45 -0.61 -14.69
C ALA A 199 5.92 -0.80 -15.11
N GLY A 200 6.85 -0.02 -14.54
CA GLY A 200 8.28 -0.10 -14.86
C GLY A 200 8.91 -1.46 -14.57
N ALA A 201 8.40 -2.19 -13.56
CA ALA A 201 8.91 -3.53 -13.23
C ALA A 201 8.69 -4.55 -14.35
N MET A 202 7.75 -4.30 -15.28
CA MET A 202 7.59 -5.15 -16.47
C MET A 202 8.76 -5.02 -17.44
N GLN A 203 9.44 -3.87 -17.43
CA GLN A 203 10.57 -3.59 -18.32
C GLN A 203 11.91 -3.99 -17.69
N VAL A 204 12.07 -3.77 -16.38
CA VAL A 204 13.38 -3.93 -15.72
C VAL A 204 13.51 -5.19 -14.88
N SER A 205 12.42 -5.68 -14.29
CA SER A 205 12.42 -6.83 -13.37
C SER A 205 11.94 -8.12 -14.03
N GLY A 206 11.51 -8.06 -15.30
CA GLY A 206 11.04 -9.22 -16.06
C GLY A 206 9.65 -9.73 -15.67
N LEU A 207 8.89 -8.96 -14.88
CA LEU A 207 7.52 -9.31 -14.53
C LEU A 207 6.61 -9.23 -15.77
N LYS A 208 5.83 -10.29 -16.03
CA LYS A 208 4.85 -10.27 -17.13
C LYS A 208 3.68 -9.33 -16.87
N SER A 209 3.33 -9.14 -15.59
CA SER A 209 2.24 -8.26 -15.18
C SER A 209 2.42 -7.81 -13.73
N ILE A 210 1.82 -6.67 -13.39
CA ILE A 210 1.71 -6.20 -12.01
C ILE A 210 0.37 -6.65 -11.44
N THR A 211 0.42 -7.58 -10.49
CA THR A 211 -0.77 -8.16 -9.86
C THR A 211 -1.17 -7.39 -8.61
N SER A 212 -2.40 -7.61 -8.12
CA SER A 212 -2.85 -7.06 -6.83
C SER A 212 -1.98 -7.49 -5.65
N LYS A 213 -1.33 -8.67 -5.73
CA LYS A 213 -0.37 -9.11 -4.70
C LYS A 213 0.90 -8.26 -4.71
N HIS A 214 1.44 -7.94 -5.88
CA HIS A 214 2.61 -7.05 -5.99
C HIS A 214 2.30 -5.66 -5.42
N LEU A 215 1.14 -5.10 -5.75
CA LEU A 215 0.68 -3.82 -5.20
C LEU A 215 0.52 -3.86 -3.67
N ALA A 216 -0.04 -4.95 -3.13
CA ALA A 216 -0.22 -5.10 -1.70
C ALA A 216 1.14 -5.17 -0.95
N LEU A 217 2.10 -5.94 -1.46
CA LEU A 217 3.45 -6.02 -0.87
C LEU A 217 4.22 -4.70 -0.98
N ALA A 218 4.08 -3.99 -2.10
CA ALA A 218 4.64 -2.65 -2.23
C ALA A 218 4.02 -1.68 -1.21
N SER A 219 2.70 -1.70 -1.03
CA SER A 219 2.02 -0.89 -0.02
C SER A 219 2.50 -1.20 1.40
N GLN A 220 2.76 -2.48 1.73
CA GLN A 220 3.32 -2.87 3.02
C GLN A 220 4.70 -2.26 3.28
N VAL A 221 5.62 -2.34 2.31
CA VAL A 221 6.95 -1.75 2.46
C VAL A 221 6.87 -0.22 2.54
N ILE A 222 6.07 0.44 1.69
CA ILE A 222 5.89 1.89 1.74
C ILE A 222 5.28 2.32 3.08
N SER A 223 4.30 1.58 3.60
CA SER A 223 3.69 1.84 4.91
C SER A 223 4.65 1.65 6.06
N PHE A 224 5.48 0.61 6.02
CA PHE A 224 6.53 0.37 7.01
C PHE A 224 7.54 1.53 7.02
N ILE A 225 8.06 1.91 5.86
CA ILE A 225 9.03 3.02 5.76
C ILE A 225 8.39 4.32 6.25
N HIS A 226 7.15 4.61 5.85
CA HIS A 226 6.40 5.76 6.37
C HIS A 226 6.30 5.76 7.90
N ALA A 227 6.04 4.60 8.50
CA ALA A 227 5.87 4.46 9.95
C ALA A 227 7.17 4.69 10.75
N ILE A 228 8.34 4.40 10.18
CA ILE A 228 9.64 4.59 10.85
C ILE A 228 10.29 5.96 10.58
N ILE A 229 9.85 6.70 9.54
CA ILE A 229 10.40 8.05 9.25
C ILE A 229 10.37 8.99 10.47
N PRO A 230 9.29 9.07 11.28
CA PRO A 230 9.26 9.93 12.46
C PRO A 230 10.37 9.61 13.49
N GLU A 231 10.71 8.34 13.68
CA GLU A 231 11.77 7.91 14.60
C GLU A 231 13.16 8.21 14.02
N ILE A 232 13.35 7.92 12.72
CA ILE A 232 14.58 8.27 12.01
C ILE A 232 14.83 9.78 12.11
N ARG A 233 13.78 10.58 11.88
CA ARG A 233 13.80 12.04 12.03
C ARG A 233 14.20 12.44 13.45
N GLN A 234 13.62 11.83 14.48
CA GLN A 234 13.96 12.13 15.87
C GLN A 234 15.45 11.86 16.17
N ILE A 235 15.97 10.70 15.76
CA ILE A 235 17.35 10.29 16.04
C ILE A 235 18.36 11.17 15.28
N LEU A 236 18.14 11.38 13.98
CA LEU A 236 19.09 12.13 13.15
C LEU A 236 19.23 13.58 13.59
N PHE A 237 18.15 14.20 14.08
CA PHE A 237 18.11 15.62 14.40
C PHE A 237 18.68 15.97 15.79
N LEU A 238 19.07 14.99 16.61
CA LEU A 238 19.65 15.23 17.93
C LEU A 238 20.96 16.04 17.89
N LYS A 239 21.72 15.96 16.78
CA LYS A 239 23.03 16.60 16.62
C LYS A 239 23.07 17.65 15.50
N VAL A 240 21.93 17.92 14.86
CA VAL A 240 21.84 18.92 13.79
C VAL A 240 21.90 20.34 14.38
N PRO A 241 22.75 21.24 13.85
CA PRO A 241 22.78 22.64 14.28
C PRO A 241 21.44 23.35 14.04
N GLU A 242 21.01 24.18 15.01
CA GLU A 242 19.71 24.86 14.97
C GLU A 242 19.50 25.70 13.70
N SER A 243 20.57 26.32 13.19
CA SER A 243 20.54 27.12 11.96
C SER A 243 20.15 26.34 10.69
N ARG A 244 20.34 25.02 10.66
CA ARG A 244 19.99 24.15 9.51
C ARG A 244 18.76 23.28 9.79
N LYS A 245 18.33 23.21 11.05
CA LYS A 245 17.34 22.25 11.53
C LYS A 245 15.97 22.41 10.86
N LEU A 246 15.45 23.64 10.78
CA LEU A 246 14.12 23.92 10.19
C LEU A 246 14.03 23.48 8.72
N LEU A 247 15.06 23.78 7.92
CA LEU A 247 15.08 23.44 6.49
C LEU A 247 15.17 21.92 6.27
N LEU A 248 16.01 21.24 7.04
CA LEU A 248 16.14 19.79 6.93
C LEU A 248 14.89 19.07 7.44
N LEU A 249 14.23 19.61 8.47
CA LEU A 249 13.02 19.02 9.02
C LEU A 249 11.89 19.05 7.98
N SER A 250 11.69 20.20 7.32
CA SER A 250 10.69 20.32 6.26
C SER A 250 11.00 19.40 5.08
N GLU A 251 12.27 19.15 4.77
CA GLU A 251 12.66 18.17 3.75
C GLU A 251 12.23 16.75 4.13
N ILE A 252 12.51 16.30 5.35
CA ILE A 252 12.13 14.96 5.83
C ILE A 252 10.60 14.83 5.96
N ASP A 253 9.91 15.86 6.42
CA ASP A 253 8.45 15.87 6.52
C ASP A 253 7.80 15.79 5.14
N ARG A 254 8.36 16.46 4.13
CA ARG A 254 7.94 16.31 2.74
C ARG A 254 8.12 14.88 2.25
N VAL A 255 9.25 14.23 2.57
CA VAL A 255 9.47 12.82 2.25
C VAL A 255 8.40 11.94 2.90
N ALA A 256 8.12 12.12 4.19
CA ALA A 256 7.06 11.36 4.87
C ALA A 256 5.71 11.51 4.15
N GLN A 257 5.35 12.75 3.77
CA GLN A 257 4.12 13.02 3.03
C GLN A 257 4.11 12.33 1.66
N ASP A 258 5.23 12.32 0.93
CA ASP A 258 5.35 11.64 -0.36
C ASP A 258 5.12 10.12 -0.24
N TYR A 259 5.55 9.48 0.85
CA TYR A 259 5.27 8.06 1.11
C TYR A 259 3.79 7.82 1.40
N LYS A 260 3.15 8.71 2.18
CA LYS A 260 1.71 8.63 2.46
C LYS A 260 0.90 8.74 1.17
N VAL A 261 1.20 9.74 0.33
CA VAL A 261 0.54 9.93 -0.97
C VAL A 261 0.68 8.68 -1.83
N HIS A 262 1.90 8.14 -1.96
CA HIS A 262 2.15 6.95 -2.77
C HIS A 262 1.37 5.72 -2.26
N ARG A 263 1.30 5.50 -0.94
CA ARG A 263 0.47 4.43 -0.36
C ARG A 263 -1.01 4.61 -0.75
N ASP A 264 -1.53 5.82 -0.61
CA ASP A 264 -2.93 6.14 -0.92
C ASP A 264 -3.23 5.99 -2.42
N GLU A 265 -2.26 6.29 -3.30
CA GLU A 265 -2.32 6.02 -4.74
C GLU A 265 -2.36 4.52 -5.06
N ILE A 266 -1.57 3.70 -4.36
CA ILE A 266 -1.63 2.23 -4.51
C ILE A 266 -3.01 1.70 -4.11
N HIS A 267 -3.56 2.18 -2.99
CA HIS A 267 -4.91 1.79 -2.55
C HIS A 267 -5.97 2.22 -3.58
N THR A 268 -5.86 3.43 -4.11
CA THR A 268 -6.73 3.93 -5.18
C THR A 268 -6.62 3.07 -6.44
N LYS A 269 -5.42 2.63 -6.81
CA LYS A 269 -5.23 1.73 -7.96
C LYS A 269 -5.89 0.37 -7.74
N LEU A 270 -5.83 -0.20 -6.53
CA LEU A 270 -6.53 -1.45 -6.20
C LEU A 270 -8.06 -1.32 -6.34
N VAL A 271 -8.63 -0.19 -5.89
CA VAL A 271 -10.06 0.12 -6.08
C VAL A 271 -10.39 0.24 -7.57
N GLN A 272 -9.56 0.97 -8.32
CA GLN A 272 -9.76 1.17 -9.76
C GLN A 272 -9.68 -0.14 -10.55
N ILE A 273 -8.79 -1.07 -10.18
CA ILE A 273 -8.74 -2.42 -10.78
C ILE A 273 -10.09 -3.13 -10.60
N MET A 274 -10.71 -3.06 -9.41
CA MET A 274 -12.03 -3.67 -9.21
C MET A 274 -13.14 -2.97 -9.98
N ARG A 275 -13.08 -1.64 -10.10
CA ARG A 275 -14.02 -0.89 -10.94
C ARG A 275 -13.91 -1.30 -12.40
N GLU A 276 -12.70 -1.42 -12.93
CA GLU A 276 -12.45 -1.84 -14.31
C GLU A 276 -12.99 -3.27 -14.55
N ARG A 277 -12.76 -4.19 -13.61
CA ARG A 277 -13.32 -5.55 -13.67
C ARG A 277 -14.84 -5.55 -13.69
N LEU A 278 -15.47 -4.79 -12.79
CA LEU A 278 -16.92 -4.62 -12.78
C LEU A 278 -17.44 -4.12 -14.13
N LEU A 279 -16.82 -3.08 -14.69
CA LEU A 279 -17.21 -2.52 -15.98
C LEU A 279 -17.08 -3.53 -17.13
N VAL A 280 -16.04 -4.36 -17.14
CA VAL A 280 -15.90 -5.44 -18.14
C VAL A 280 -17.08 -6.42 -18.08
N HIS A 281 -17.44 -6.86 -16.88
CA HIS A 281 -18.58 -7.76 -16.66
C HIS A 281 -19.91 -7.08 -17.04
N LEU A 282 -20.09 -5.80 -16.71
CA LEU A 282 -21.29 -5.03 -17.07
C LEU A 282 -21.46 -4.83 -18.58
N ARG A 283 -20.37 -4.75 -19.37
CA ARG A 283 -20.47 -4.70 -20.85
C ARG A 283 -21.07 -5.96 -21.46
N GLY A 284 -20.85 -7.12 -20.83
CA GLY A 284 -21.45 -8.40 -21.25
C GLY A 284 -22.90 -8.59 -20.80
N LEU A 285 -23.38 -7.75 -19.89
CA LEU A 285 -24.71 -7.88 -19.29
C LEU A 285 -25.88 -7.84 -20.30
N PRO A 286 -25.91 -6.96 -21.33
CA PRO A 286 -27.02 -6.93 -22.29
C PRO A 286 -27.28 -8.28 -22.98
N GLN A 287 -26.22 -8.98 -23.40
CA GLN A 287 -26.34 -10.31 -24.04
C GLN A 287 -26.92 -11.36 -23.07
N ILE A 288 -26.55 -11.26 -21.80
CA ILE A 288 -27.09 -12.12 -20.74
C ILE A 288 -28.57 -11.81 -20.53
N VAL A 289 -28.95 -10.53 -20.47
CA VAL A 289 -30.36 -10.09 -20.27
C VAL A 289 -31.25 -10.52 -21.45
N GLU A 290 -30.77 -10.47 -22.69
CA GLU A 290 -31.52 -10.99 -23.84
C GLU A 290 -31.85 -12.49 -23.70
N SER A 291 -30.93 -13.26 -23.09
CA SER A 291 -31.15 -14.69 -22.82
C SER A 291 -32.17 -14.94 -21.70
N TRP A 292 -32.50 -13.94 -20.87
CA TRP A 292 -33.43 -14.08 -19.75
C TRP A 292 -34.89 -14.28 -20.15
N ASN A 293 -35.25 -13.87 -21.37
CA ASN A 293 -36.59 -14.09 -21.92
C ASN A 293 -36.77 -15.48 -22.55
N ARG A 294 -35.71 -16.30 -22.61
CA ARG A 294 -35.79 -17.68 -23.09
C ARG A 294 -36.38 -18.58 -22.00
N PRO A 295 -37.20 -19.59 -22.37
CA PRO A 295 -37.82 -20.50 -21.41
C PRO A 295 -36.79 -21.07 -20.44
N GLU A 296 -37.21 -21.21 -19.19
CA GLU A 296 -36.35 -21.57 -18.05
C GLU A 296 -35.64 -22.91 -18.31
N ASP A 297 -34.32 -22.85 -18.54
CA ASP A 297 -33.49 -24.01 -18.21
C ASP A 297 -33.64 -24.22 -16.70
N ALA A 298 -33.84 -25.47 -16.27
CA ALA A 298 -34.06 -25.85 -14.88
C ALA A 298 -32.87 -25.57 -13.94
N ASP A 299 -31.92 -24.72 -14.35
CA ASP A 299 -30.73 -24.37 -13.61
C ASP A 299 -31.03 -23.25 -12.59
N PRO A 300 -30.97 -23.53 -11.27
CA PRO A 300 -31.20 -22.52 -10.23
C PRO A 300 -30.03 -21.52 -10.07
N GLN A 301 -28.97 -21.65 -10.85
CA GLN A 301 -27.74 -20.87 -10.65
C GLN A 301 -27.86 -19.40 -11.08
N PRO A 302 -27.14 -18.48 -10.40
CA PRO A 302 -26.96 -17.11 -10.87
C PRO A 302 -26.24 -17.06 -12.23
N SER A 303 -26.36 -15.94 -12.93
CA SER A 303 -25.74 -15.73 -14.23
C SER A 303 -24.21 -15.84 -14.17
N GLN A 304 -23.59 -16.07 -15.33
CA GLN A 304 -22.13 -16.07 -15.44
C GLN A 304 -21.52 -14.71 -15.04
N PHE A 305 -22.24 -13.61 -15.25
CA PHE A 305 -21.88 -12.28 -14.78
C PHE A 305 -21.73 -12.26 -13.25
N ALA A 306 -22.78 -12.63 -12.52
CA ALA A 306 -22.79 -12.58 -11.06
C ALA A 306 -21.74 -13.53 -10.45
N ARG A 307 -21.59 -14.74 -11.00
CA ARG A 307 -20.61 -15.73 -10.51
C ARG A 307 -19.17 -15.31 -10.78
N SER A 308 -18.85 -14.81 -11.97
CA SER A 308 -17.49 -14.38 -12.31
C SER A 308 -17.06 -13.17 -11.50
N LEU A 309 -17.93 -12.16 -11.39
CA LEU A 309 -17.67 -10.94 -10.61
C LEU A 309 -17.40 -11.26 -9.14
N THR A 310 -18.27 -12.06 -8.49
CA THR A 310 -18.10 -12.42 -7.07
C THR A 310 -16.86 -13.30 -6.84
N LYS A 311 -16.48 -14.17 -7.79
CA LYS A 311 -15.22 -14.94 -7.74
C LYS A 311 -14.00 -14.01 -7.75
N GLU A 312 -13.96 -13.02 -8.64
CA GLU A 312 -12.84 -12.07 -8.75
C GLU A 312 -12.72 -11.16 -7.52
N VAL A 313 -13.85 -10.68 -6.98
CA VAL A 313 -13.88 -9.92 -5.73
C VAL A 313 -13.36 -10.77 -4.56
N GLY A 314 -13.82 -12.03 -4.45
CA GLY A 314 -13.36 -12.94 -3.40
C GLY A 314 -11.87 -13.28 -3.51
N TYR A 315 -11.32 -13.35 -4.72
CA TYR A 315 -9.88 -13.48 -4.93
C TYR A 315 -9.13 -12.25 -4.40
N LEU A 316 -9.55 -11.03 -4.76
CA LEU A 316 -8.91 -9.81 -4.27
C LEU A 316 -8.98 -9.73 -2.74
N GLN A 317 -10.16 -9.99 -2.16
CA GLN A 317 -10.35 -9.97 -0.71
C GLN A 317 -9.36 -10.88 -0.01
N ARG A 318 -9.18 -12.11 -0.50
CA ARG A 318 -8.23 -13.07 0.06
C ARG A 318 -6.78 -12.58 -0.03
N VAL A 319 -6.39 -12.03 -1.18
CA VAL A 319 -5.03 -11.52 -1.40
C VAL A 319 -4.74 -10.34 -0.47
N LEU A 320 -5.64 -9.35 -0.41
CA LEU A 320 -5.45 -8.16 0.40
C LEU A 320 -5.51 -8.48 1.90
N SER A 321 -6.47 -9.29 2.36
CA SER A 321 -6.61 -9.64 3.78
C SER A 321 -5.44 -10.46 4.33
N ARG A 322 -4.72 -11.17 3.46
CA ARG A 322 -3.51 -11.91 3.85
C ARG A 322 -2.26 -11.02 3.93
N THR A 323 -2.26 -9.89 3.21
CA THR A 323 -1.03 -9.12 2.97
C THR A 323 -1.06 -7.75 3.66
N LEU A 324 -2.21 -7.08 3.64
CA LEU A 324 -2.40 -5.74 4.18
C LEU A 324 -2.96 -5.78 5.61
N ASN A 325 -2.79 -4.68 6.33
CA ASN A 325 -3.40 -4.50 7.64
C ASN A 325 -4.92 -4.33 7.52
N GLU A 326 -5.64 -4.69 8.58
CA GLU A 326 -7.10 -4.68 8.58
C GLU A 326 -7.69 -3.30 8.24
N GLU A 327 -7.12 -2.22 8.77
CA GLU A 327 -7.57 -0.85 8.48
C GLU A 327 -7.47 -0.50 6.98
N ASP A 328 -6.36 -0.88 6.33
CA ASP A 328 -6.14 -0.61 4.91
C ASP A 328 -7.10 -1.44 4.04
N VAL A 329 -7.29 -2.72 4.40
CA VAL A 329 -8.26 -3.61 3.74
C VAL A 329 -9.67 -3.02 3.85
N GLN A 330 -10.05 -2.55 5.04
CA GLN A 330 -11.35 -1.92 5.27
C GLN A 330 -11.52 -0.65 4.45
N ALA A 331 -10.51 0.22 4.40
CA ALA A 331 -10.56 1.45 3.61
C ALA A 331 -10.71 1.19 2.09
N ILE A 332 -10.00 0.19 1.57
CA ILE A 332 -10.10 -0.22 0.15
C ILE A 332 -11.48 -0.76 -0.15
N PHE A 333 -11.96 -1.76 0.61
CA PHE A 333 -13.24 -2.39 0.33
C PHE A 333 -14.43 -1.47 0.59
N ARG A 334 -14.32 -0.51 1.51
CA ARG A 334 -15.32 0.54 1.68
C ARG A 334 -15.58 1.30 0.38
N GLN A 335 -14.54 1.67 -0.36
CA GLN A 335 -14.69 2.35 -1.64
C GLN A 335 -15.23 1.41 -2.73
N VAL A 336 -14.76 0.16 -2.75
CA VAL A 336 -15.26 -0.86 -3.70
C VAL A 336 -16.75 -1.10 -3.52
N VAL A 337 -17.23 -1.25 -2.29
CA VAL A 337 -18.64 -1.44 -1.94
C VAL A 337 -19.49 -0.30 -2.50
N VAL A 338 -19.10 0.95 -2.26
CA VAL A 338 -19.81 2.14 -2.77
C VAL A 338 -19.91 2.12 -4.30
N ILE A 339 -18.80 1.85 -4.99
CA ILE A 339 -18.76 1.77 -6.47
C ILE A 339 -19.67 0.65 -6.96
N PHE A 340 -19.66 -0.51 -6.31
CA PHE A 340 -20.44 -1.68 -6.70
C PHE A 340 -21.94 -1.41 -6.57
N HIS A 341 -22.40 -0.89 -5.43
CA HIS A 341 -23.81 -0.53 -5.29
C HIS A 341 -24.27 0.45 -6.38
N SER A 342 -23.48 1.50 -6.61
CA SER A 342 -23.86 2.54 -7.55
C SER A 342 -23.90 2.05 -8.99
N GLN A 343 -22.81 1.45 -9.48
CA GLN A 343 -22.72 1.06 -10.89
C GLN A 343 -23.60 -0.14 -11.24
N ILE A 344 -23.79 -1.10 -10.32
CA ILE A 344 -24.66 -2.25 -10.58
C ILE A 344 -26.13 -1.83 -10.58
N SER A 345 -26.54 -0.99 -9.62
CA SER A 345 -27.90 -0.44 -9.58
C SER A 345 -28.20 0.37 -10.83
N GLU A 346 -27.28 1.23 -11.26
CA GLU A 346 -27.42 2.02 -12.49
C GLU A 346 -27.49 1.14 -13.73
N ALA A 347 -26.69 0.07 -13.81
CA ALA A 347 -26.73 -0.83 -14.96
C ALA A 347 -28.07 -1.58 -15.04
N PHE A 348 -28.58 -2.10 -13.91
CA PHE A 348 -29.84 -2.84 -13.88
C PHE A 348 -31.08 -1.96 -14.10
N SER A 349 -31.04 -0.68 -13.71
CA SER A 349 -32.17 0.24 -13.92
C SER A 349 -32.39 0.60 -15.39
N ARG A 350 -31.39 0.42 -16.25
CA ARG A 350 -31.48 0.67 -17.69
C ARG A 350 -32.26 -0.41 -18.46
N PHE A 351 -32.50 -1.58 -17.86
CA PHE A 351 -33.21 -2.67 -18.51
C PHE A 351 -34.68 -2.72 -18.09
N ASP A 352 -35.57 -2.64 -19.08
CA ASP A 352 -36.99 -2.96 -18.87
C ASP A 352 -37.16 -4.48 -18.81
N ILE A 353 -37.45 -4.99 -17.62
CA ILE A 353 -37.62 -6.43 -17.38
C ILE A 353 -39.06 -6.66 -16.92
N SER A 354 -39.90 -7.03 -17.88
CA SER A 354 -41.34 -7.15 -17.70
C SER A 354 -41.80 -8.61 -17.52
N THR A 355 -41.00 -9.60 -17.91
CA THR A 355 -41.36 -11.02 -17.77
C THR A 355 -41.03 -11.54 -16.37
N SER A 356 -41.92 -12.36 -15.79
CA SER A 356 -41.73 -12.93 -14.44
C SER A 356 -40.46 -13.79 -14.34
N GLN A 357 -40.11 -14.50 -15.42
CA GLN A 357 -38.90 -15.31 -15.51
C GLN A 357 -37.64 -14.45 -15.43
N ALA A 358 -37.57 -13.37 -16.20
CA ALA A 358 -36.42 -12.48 -16.18
C ALA A 358 -36.33 -11.69 -14.86
N GLN A 359 -37.47 -11.36 -14.24
CA GLN A 359 -37.50 -10.80 -12.88
C GLN A 359 -36.93 -11.77 -11.84
N ASN A 360 -37.26 -13.07 -11.91
CA ASN A 360 -36.68 -14.09 -11.05
C ASN A 360 -35.16 -14.25 -11.25
N ARG A 361 -34.68 -14.21 -12.50
CA ARG A 361 -33.23 -14.28 -12.79
C ARG A 361 -32.48 -13.07 -12.27
N LEU A 362 -33.03 -11.87 -12.48
CA LEU A 362 -32.48 -10.64 -11.91
C LEU A 362 -32.41 -10.70 -10.38
N TYR A 363 -33.50 -11.14 -9.73
CA TYR A 363 -33.55 -11.29 -8.29
C TYR A 363 -32.43 -12.20 -7.76
N ARG A 364 -32.21 -13.36 -8.42
CA ARG A 364 -31.13 -14.29 -8.07
C ARG A 364 -29.74 -13.65 -8.20
N ASP A 365 -29.50 -12.93 -9.30
CA ASP A 365 -28.23 -12.24 -9.53
C ASP A 365 -27.95 -11.15 -8.48
N ILE A 366 -28.94 -10.30 -8.20
CA ILE A 366 -28.81 -9.24 -7.19
C ILE A 366 -28.57 -9.86 -5.82
N LYS A 367 -29.31 -10.91 -5.44
CA LYS A 367 -29.12 -11.59 -4.15
C LYS A 367 -27.72 -12.17 -4.02
N HIS A 368 -27.22 -12.84 -5.07
CA HIS A 368 -25.87 -13.41 -5.09
C HIS A 368 -24.78 -12.33 -4.96
N ILE A 369 -24.93 -11.21 -5.65
CA ILE A 369 -24.00 -10.07 -5.60
C ILE A 369 -24.06 -9.39 -4.23
N LEU A 370 -25.24 -9.12 -3.68
CA LEU A 370 -25.40 -8.50 -2.37
C LEU A 370 -24.84 -9.39 -1.26
N GLN A 371 -25.00 -10.70 -1.35
CA GLN A 371 -24.36 -11.62 -0.40
C GLN A 371 -22.83 -11.47 -0.40
N CYS A 372 -22.22 -11.32 -1.58
CA CYS A 372 -20.79 -11.02 -1.68
C CYS A 372 -20.45 -9.66 -1.06
N ILE A 373 -21.18 -8.59 -1.41
CA ILE A 373 -20.94 -7.23 -0.90
C ILE A 373 -21.04 -7.17 0.63
N ARG A 374 -22.06 -7.82 1.20
CA ARG A 374 -22.29 -7.91 2.65
C ARG A 374 -21.16 -8.63 3.40
N SER A 375 -20.43 -9.52 2.72
CA SER A 375 -19.29 -10.25 3.29
C SER A 375 -17.96 -9.49 3.22
N LEU A 376 -17.92 -8.34 2.54
CA LEU A 376 -16.69 -7.56 2.39
C LEU A 376 -16.32 -6.83 3.67
N PRO A 377 -15.03 -6.83 4.05
CA PRO A 377 -14.54 -6.12 5.21
C PRO A 377 -14.47 -4.64 4.87
N SER A 378 -15.51 -3.86 5.16
CA SER A 378 -15.53 -2.40 4.96
C SER A 378 -15.64 -1.63 6.28
N GLY A 379 -15.65 -2.33 7.41
CA GLY A 379 -15.96 -1.81 8.75
C GLY A 379 -17.45 -1.49 8.91
N ASP A 380 -17.86 -1.13 10.13
CA ASP A 380 -19.25 -0.78 10.43
C ASP A 380 -19.66 0.52 9.73
N LEU A 381 -20.08 0.39 8.47
CA LEU A 381 -20.82 1.41 7.74
C LEU A 381 -22.29 1.29 8.14
N ASN A 382 -22.70 1.47 9.40
CA ASN A 382 -24.13 1.27 9.69
C ASN A 382 -24.80 2.19 10.69
N LYS A 383 -25.77 2.93 10.13
CA LYS A 383 -27.05 3.28 10.73
C LYS A 383 -28.16 2.24 10.38
N SER A 384 -27.82 1.09 9.79
CA SER A 384 -28.78 0.05 9.39
C SER A 384 -28.42 -1.33 9.96
N ASP A 385 -29.40 -2.21 10.17
CA ASP A 385 -29.17 -3.55 10.74
C ASP A 385 -28.43 -4.51 9.77
N THR A 386 -28.25 -4.13 8.50
CA THR A 386 -27.65 -4.98 7.45
C THR A 386 -26.26 -4.46 7.06
N PRO A 387 -25.19 -5.27 7.10
CA PRO A 387 -23.83 -4.84 6.75
C PRO A 387 -23.77 -4.33 5.30
N ASN A 388 -23.00 -3.26 5.07
CA ASN A 388 -22.74 -2.71 3.74
C ASN A 388 -24.01 -2.41 2.95
N TRP A 389 -25.00 -1.81 3.59
CA TRP A 389 -26.22 -1.37 2.91
C TRP A 389 -25.94 -0.26 1.89
N GLY A 390 -26.54 -0.33 0.71
CA GLY A 390 -26.42 0.74 -0.30
C GLY A 390 -27.49 0.74 -1.39
N GLN A 391 -27.23 1.48 -2.46
CA GLN A 391 -28.19 1.72 -3.56
C GLN A 391 -28.73 0.44 -4.21
N LEU A 392 -27.93 -0.62 -4.29
CA LEU A 392 -28.39 -1.91 -4.82
C LEU A 392 -29.42 -2.60 -3.91
N ASP A 393 -29.33 -2.43 -2.58
CA ASP A 393 -30.35 -2.92 -1.65
C ASP A 393 -31.65 -2.11 -1.82
N GLU A 394 -31.54 -0.79 -1.96
CA GLU A 394 -32.69 0.09 -2.24
C GLU A 394 -33.38 -0.29 -3.54
N PHE A 395 -32.61 -0.56 -4.60
CA PHE A 395 -33.12 -1.04 -5.88
C PHE A 395 -33.86 -2.38 -5.74
N LEU A 396 -33.29 -3.32 -4.98
CA LEU A 396 -33.93 -4.61 -4.70
C LEU A 396 -35.27 -4.43 -3.98
N VAL A 397 -35.31 -3.59 -2.94
CA VAL A 397 -36.52 -3.28 -2.17
C VAL A 397 -37.58 -2.63 -3.04
N GLN A 398 -37.20 -1.64 -3.85
CA GLN A 398 -38.14 -0.93 -4.72
C GLN A 398 -38.78 -1.87 -5.74
N ARG A 399 -38.03 -2.86 -6.24
CA ARG A 399 -38.49 -3.75 -7.31
C ARG A 399 -39.21 -5.01 -6.81
N PHE A 400 -38.83 -5.54 -5.65
CA PHE A 400 -39.32 -6.83 -5.15
C PHE A 400 -39.94 -6.77 -3.73
N GLY A 401 -39.98 -5.60 -3.11
CA GLY A 401 -40.56 -5.36 -1.78
C GLY A 401 -39.62 -5.66 -0.61
N ASN A 402 -40.02 -5.27 0.61
CA ASN A 402 -39.18 -5.34 1.82
C ASN A 402 -38.77 -6.78 2.22
N ALA A 403 -39.55 -7.80 1.86
CA ALA A 403 -39.23 -9.20 2.15
C ALA A 403 -38.03 -9.73 1.33
N ALA A 404 -37.60 -8.99 0.31
CA ALA A 404 -36.51 -9.36 -0.60
C ALA A 404 -35.11 -9.27 0.05
N VAL A 405 -34.98 -8.50 1.13
CA VAL A 405 -33.71 -8.14 1.78
C VAL A 405 -33.19 -9.23 2.73
N GLN A 406 -34.10 -10.05 3.26
CA GLN A 406 -33.83 -11.24 4.10
C GLN A 406 -33.18 -12.37 3.27
#